data_AF-A0A167ZH91-F1
#
_entry.id   AF-A0A167ZH91-F1
#
_cell.length_a   1.000
_cell.length_b   1.000
_cell.length_c   1.000
_cell.angle_alpha   90.00
_cell.angle_beta   90.00
_cell.angle_gamma   90.00
#
_symmetry.space_group_name_H-M   'P 1'
#
loop_
_entity.id
_entity.type
_entity.pdbx_description
1 polymer ?
#
loop_
_entity_poly.entity_id
_entity_poly.type
_entity_poly.pdbx_seq_one_letter_code
_entity_poly.pdbx_strand_id
1 'polypeptide(L)'
;MRTDFTTLAKTYQKSSSSKEEAELEAESEMGGMIITGFDRGNPINVLVRGQLCLPYHALKAETTIYDSEGKPVDAERDQLIEKLYNDCLDRVSEHKYKTVPVKLIQGNRDLLDQGKDNPQSTSQHEYRGCRGRFFQWFNVTNTTGMPCLIALMAGDAGFDTETSSNEDLIREATETLRSVFGPDVPHPLEAVVTRWGSDPFARGSYSSAAPDMQPKDYDNMAKPLGNLFFAGEHTIGTHPATVHGAYLSGLRAASEVAEAIFGPIEVPTPLILPRDSLLLQKRKEAAKDPRQARKDAYETEAWDHVQSMLGERPVPPAKVAGNAYMLFSKMYFDEARRRCEEKLKAGRTKAMPNDVRVMTSRMWKEASEETRRPFEAQAAEQKQAYAEAMAQYTQSAEKWDLTAIDIRADYERTHPFTPEPGDPATGFEGGRVLTPKSRRRLNVSYAEDADSKMEF
;
A
#
# COMPACT_ATOMS: atom_id res chain seq x y z
N MET A 1 8.61 5.81 -24.56
CA MET A 1 10.05 6.11 -24.73
C MET A 1 10.81 4.81 -24.47
N ARG A 2 11.18 4.09 -25.53
CA ARG A 2 12.27 3.10 -25.49
C ARG A 2 13.57 3.92 -25.40
N THR A 3 14.31 3.79 -24.32
CA THR A 3 15.68 4.31 -24.22
C THR A 3 16.59 3.33 -24.94
N ASP A 4 17.30 3.81 -25.96
CA ASP A 4 18.13 3.00 -26.83
C ASP A 4 19.41 2.51 -26.10
N PHE A 5 19.56 1.19 -26.00
CA PHE A 5 20.71 0.47 -25.41
C PHE A 5 21.72 0.01 -26.48
N THR A 6 21.76 0.67 -27.63
CA THR A 6 22.60 0.29 -28.79
C THR A 6 24.12 0.28 -28.56
N THR A 7 24.62 0.70 -27.40
CA THR A 7 26.05 0.53 -27.07
C THR A 7 26.39 -0.87 -26.52
N LEU A 8 25.41 -1.71 -26.17
CA LEU A 8 25.65 -3.07 -25.64
C LEU A 8 25.40 -4.20 -26.66
N ALA A 9 24.84 -3.89 -27.84
CA ALA A 9 24.41 -4.89 -28.83
C ALA A 9 25.49 -5.32 -29.86
N LYS A 10 26.77 -4.96 -29.69
CA LYS A 10 27.83 -5.30 -30.66
C LYS A 10 28.63 -6.56 -30.37
N THR A 11 28.38 -7.30 -29.29
CA THR A 11 29.27 -8.41 -28.93
C THR A 11 28.80 -9.79 -29.37
N TYR A 12 27.52 -10.06 -29.64
CA TYR A 12 27.11 -11.43 -29.94
C TYR A 12 25.96 -11.52 -30.94
N GLN A 13 26.29 -11.45 -32.22
CA GLN A 13 25.62 -12.28 -33.23
C GLN A 13 26.50 -12.43 -34.48
N LYS A 14 27.10 -13.61 -34.63
CA LYS A 14 27.45 -14.15 -35.95
C LYS A 14 27.40 -15.67 -35.94
N SER A 15 26.33 -16.20 -36.53
CA SER A 15 26.20 -17.45 -37.32
C SER A 15 24.81 -18.05 -37.04
N SER A 16 23.81 -17.78 -37.89
CA SER A 16 23.40 -18.60 -39.05
C SER A 16 22.74 -19.91 -38.62
N SER A 17 21.63 -20.40 -39.16
CA SER A 17 20.66 -19.95 -40.15
C SER A 17 19.53 -20.98 -40.10
N SER A 18 18.34 -20.58 -40.57
CA SER A 18 17.30 -21.40 -41.21
C SER A 18 16.22 -22.08 -40.35
N LYS A 19 14.99 -21.62 -40.65
CA LYS A 19 13.66 -22.26 -40.70
C LYS A 19 12.78 -22.29 -39.43
N GLU A 20 11.80 -21.38 -39.48
CA GLU A 20 10.38 -21.50 -39.10
C GLU A 20 10.00 -22.44 -37.95
N GLU A 21 9.76 -21.84 -36.78
CA GLU A 21 8.50 -21.97 -36.03
C GLU A 21 8.29 -20.65 -35.27
N ALA A 22 7.08 -20.11 -35.32
CA ALA A 22 6.77 -18.78 -34.79
C ALA A 22 6.83 -18.78 -33.25
N GLU A 23 7.95 -18.33 -32.68
CA GLU A 23 8.05 -17.99 -31.26
C GLU A 23 7.09 -16.82 -30.96
N LEU A 24 6.08 -17.08 -30.14
CA LEU A 24 5.29 -16.04 -29.49
C LEU A 24 6.22 -15.34 -28.47
N GLU A 25 6.83 -14.23 -28.90
CA GLU A 25 7.53 -13.30 -28.02
C GLU A 25 6.54 -12.73 -26.99
N ALA A 26 6.69 -13.12 -25.73
CA ALA A 26 5.99 -12.47 -24.63
C ALA A 26 6.71 -11.17 -24.27
N GLU A 27 6.39 -10.09 -24.99
CA GLU A 27 6.75 -8.74 -24.59
C GLU A 27 5.72 -8.23 -23.57
N SER A 28 6.17 -7.83 -22.37
CA SER A 28 5.31 -7.11 -21.43
C SER A 28 5.57 -5.60 -21.56
N GLU A 29 4.57 -4.89 -22.06
CA GLU A 29 4.53 -3.44 -21.99
C GLU A 29 4.21 -3.06 -20.54
N MET A 30 5.25 -2.87 -19.72
CA MET A 30 5.11 -2.15 -18.46
C MET A 30 4.92 -0.67 -18.79
N GLY A 31 3.67 -0.29 -19.05
CA GLY A 31 3.28 1.04 -19.52
C GLY A 31 4.07 2.17 -18.85
N GLY A 32 4.68 3.02 -19.68
CA GLY A 32 5.39 4.21 -19.21
C GLY A 32 4.43 5.37 -19.02
N MET A 33 4.41 5.98 -17.82
CA MET A 33 3.61 7.19 -17.58
C MET A 33 4.43 8.44 -17.92
N ILE A 34 3.93 9.25 -18.85
CA ILE A 34 4.49 10.58 -19.14
C ILE A 34 3.96 11.56 -18.10
N ILE A 35 4.88 12.19 -17.36
CA ILE A 35 4.54 13.19 -16.33
C ILE A 35 4.87 14.58 -16.88
N THR A 36 3.84 15.35 -17.27
CA THR A 36 4.01 16.70 -17.84
C THR A 36 4.21 17.76 -16.74
N GLY A 37 5.06 18.77 -16.97
CA GLY A 37 5.22 19.92 -16.05
C GLY A 37 6.25 19.72 -14.92
N PHE A 38 7.38 19.07 -15.21
CA PHE A 38 8.45 18.82 -14.23
C PHE A 38 9.23 20.10 -13.84
N ASP A 39 9.90 20.05 -12.69
CA ASP A 39 10.68 21.09 -11.99
C ASP A 39 9.96 22.04 -11.01
N ARG A 40 8.77 22.61 -11.31
CA ARG A 40 8.18 23.65 -10.41
C ARG A 40 6.66 23.63 -10.23
N GLY A 41 5.96 22.54 -10.56
CA GLY A 41 4.50 22.54 -10.41
C GLY A 41 3.81 21.18 -10.33
N ASN A 42 4.48 20.08 -10.70
CA ASN A 42 3.85 18.77 -10.66
C ASN A 42 4.06 18.07 -9.29
N PRO A 43 3.00 17.84 -8.49
CA PRO A 43 3.11 17.18 -7.18
C PRO A 43 3.59 15.72 -7.27
N ILE A 44 3.45 15.06 -8.43
CA ILE A 44 3.97 13.71 -8.67
C ILE A 44 5.51 13.68 -8.60
N ASN A 45 6.19 14.80 -8.87
CA ASN A 45 7.64 14.92 -8.75
C ASN A 45 8.13 14.58 -7.32
N VAL A 46 7.38 14.97 -6.29
CA VAL A 46 7.71 14.67 -4.89
C VAL A 46 7.56 13.18 -4.60
N LEU A 47 6.53 12.53 -5.16
CA LEU A 47 6.31 11.10 -5.00
C LEU A 47 7.44 10.30 -5.67
N VAL A 48 7.75 10.62 -6.93
CA VAL A 48 8.76 9.91 -7.74
C VAL A 48 10.17 10.12 -7.19
N ARG A 49 10.57 11.36 -6.87
CA ARG A 49 11.94 11.68 -6.39
C ARG A 49 12.12 11.50 -4.89
N GLY A 50 11.10 11.83 -4.10
CA GLY A 50 11.21 11.98 -2.64
C GLY A 50 10.75 10.75 -1.84
N GLN A 51 9.77 9.99 -2.34
CA GLN A 51 9.22 8.84 -1.61
C GLN A 51 9.59 7.50 -2.24
N LEU A 52 9.46 7.39 -3.56
CA LEU A 52 9.63 6.11 -4.28
C LEU A 52 11.02 5.92 -4.87
N CYS A 53 11.81 7.00 -5.01
CA CYS A 53 13.16 6.98 -5.58
C CYS A 53 13.24 6.21 -6.93
N LEU A 54 12.22 6.35 -7.77
CA LEU A 54 12.17 5.64 -9.05
C LEU A 54 13.05 6.32 -10.11
N PRO A 55 13.72 5.55 -10.97
CA PRO A 55 14.46 6.10 -12.10
C PRO A 55 13.48 6.72 -13.11
N TYR A 56 13.85 7.88 -13.64
CA TYR A 56 13.09 8.56 -14.69
C TYR A 56 14.02 9.13 -15.75
N HIS A 57 13.48 9.35 -16.94
CA HIS A 57 14.18 9.94 -18.07
C HIS A 57 13.47 11.22 -18.53
N ALA A 58 14.24 12.26 -18.79
CA ALA A 58 13.69 13.50 -19.32
C ALA A 58 13.33 13.31 -20.80
N LEU A 59 12.06 13.53 -21.13
CA LEU A 59 11.59 13.67 -22.52
C LEU A 59 11.91 15.08 -22.99
N LYS A 60 12.73 15.19 -24.04
CA LYS A 60 13.02 16.46 -24.74
C LYS A 60 12.45 16.42 -26.15
N ALA A 61 12.32 17.59 -26.77
CA ALA A 61 11.83 17.71 -28.15
C ALA A 61 12.71 16.91 -29.15
N GLU A 62 13.99 16.71 -28.84
CA GLU A 62 14.93 15.95 -29.69
C GLU A 62 14.91 14.43 -29.41
N THR A 63 13.95 13.93 -28.62
CA THR A 63 13.86 12.50 -28.31
C THR A 63 13.38 11.72 -29.53
N THR A 64 14.19 10.80 -30.03
CA THR A 64 13.81 9.90 -31.13
C THR A 64 12.61 9.04 -30.76
N ILE A 65 11.55 9.13 -31.56
CA ILE A 65 10.38 8.27 -31.46
C ILE A 65 10.63 7.02 -32.29
N TYR A 66 10.23 5.86 -31.78
CA TYR A 66 10.32 4.59 -32.47
C TYR A 66 8.92 4.05 -32.75
N ASP A 67 8.72 3.44 -33.91
CA ASP A 67 7.46 2.79 -34.28
C ASP A 67 7.28 1.43 -33.58
N SER A 68 6.16 0.76 -33.86
CA SER A 68 5.83 -0.56 -33.30
C SER A 68 6.81 -1.67 -33.71
N GLU A 69 7.60 -1.46 -34.76
CA GLU A 69 8.66 -2.38 -35.19
C GLU A 69 10.03 -2.02 -34.57
N GLY A 70 10.08 -0.98 -33.73
CA GLY A 70 11.30 -0.48 -33.11
C GLY A 70 12.22 0.29 -34.07
N LYS A 71 11.72 0.73 -35.23
CA LYS A 71 12.48 1.59 -36.14
C LYS A 71 12.26 3.05 -35.78
N PRO A 72 13.28 3.92 -35.93
CA PRO A 72 13.09 5.34 -35.70
C PRO A 72 12.03 5.87 -36.67
N VAL A 73 11.06 6.60 -36.14
CA VAL A 73 10.04 7.28 -36.94
C VAL A 73 10.72 8.29 -37.84
N ASP A 74 10.31 8.31 -39.11
CA ASP A 74 10.82 9.24 -40.10
C ASP A 74 10.60 10.70 -39.65
N ALA A 75 11.67 11.50 -39.70
CA ALA A 75 11.67 12.86 -39.16
C ALA A 75 10.75 13.81 -39.95
N GLU A 76 10.58 13.62 -41.25
CA GLU A 76 9.65 14.42 -42.05
C GLU A 76 8.20 14.10 -41.66
N ARG A 77 7.90 12.81 -41.48
CA ARG A 77 6.59 12.34 -41.03
C ARG A 77 6.26 12.83 -39.62
N ASP A 78 7.20 12.79 -38.69
CA ASP A 78 7.01 13.28 -37.32
C ASP A 78 6.67 14.77 -37.30
N GLN A 79 7.45 15.60 -38.01
CA GLN A 79 7.16 17.02 -38.17
C GLN A 79 5.81 17.30 -38.84
N LEU A 80 5.40 16.46 -39.79
CA LEU A 80 4.12 16.61 -40.46
C LEU A 80 2.95 16.29 -39.53
N ILE A 81 3.09 15.25 -38.69
CA ILE A 81 2.09 14.91 -37.67
C ILE A 81 2.02 15.99 -36.60
N GLU A 82 3.16 16.52 -36.14
CA GLU A 82 3.19 17.64 -35.19
C GLU A 82 2.43 18.86 -35.74
N LYS A 83 2.70 19.25 -36.99
CA LYS A 83 1.99 20.35 -37.66
C LYS A 83 0.50 20.08 -37.81
N LEU A 84 0.11 18.87 -38.19
CA LEU A 84 -1.29 18.48 -38.32
C LEU A 84 -2.02 18.49 -36.97
N TYR A 85 -1.35 18.03 -35.91
CA TYR A 85 -1.89 18.04 -34.55
C TYR A 85 -2.11 19.47 -34.05
N ASN A 86 -1.14 20.36 -34.28
CA ASN A 86 -1.25 21.78 -33.94
C ASN A 86 -2.34 22.49 -34.78
N ASP A 87 -2.43 22.24 -36.09
CA ASP A 87 -3.52 22.76 -36.93
C ASP A 87 -4.90 22.25 -36.47
N CYS A 88 -5.00 20.98 -36.06
CA CYS A 88 -6.22 20.46 -35.44
C CYS A 88 -6.53 21.16 -34.11
N LEU A 89 -5.54 21.37 -33.25
CA LEU A 89 -5.70 22.10 -31.98
C LEU A 89 -6.19 23.53 -32.21
N ASP A 90 -5.60 24.23 -33.16
CA ASP A 90 -5.97 25.60 -33.53
C ASP A 90 -7.41 25.64 -34.07
N ARG A 91 -7.77 24.73 -34.97
CA ARG A 91 -9.14 24.64 -35.50
C ARG A 91 -10.16 24.26 -34.44
N VAL A 92 -9.84 23.35 -33.51
CA VAL A 92 -10.72 22.96 -32.41
C VAL A 92 -10.85 24.10 -31.40
N SER A 93 -9.79 24.88 -31.18
CA SER A 93 -9.83 26.13 -30.42
C SER A 93 -10.80 27.12 -31.08
N GLU A 94 -10.66 27.37 -32.40
CA GLU A 94 -11.58 28.23 -33.14
C GLU A 94 -13.02 27.70 -33.18
N HIS A 95 -13.22 26.37 -33.21
CA HIS A 95 -14.54 25.74 -33.24
C HIS A 95 -15.23 25.75 -31.87
N LYS A 96 -14.48 25.63 -30.76
CA LYS A 96 -15.00 25.79 -29.39
C LYS A 96 -15.42 27.24 -29.09
N TYR A 97 -14.96 28.22 -29.87
CA TYR A 97 -15.26 29.65 -29.68
C TYR A 97 -16.14 30.29 -30.76
N LYS A 98 -16.79 29.51 -31.65
CA LYS A 98 -17.89 30.06 -32.47
C LYS A 98 -19.22 29.88 -31.77
N THR A 99 -19.52 30.81 -30.86
CA THR A 99 -20.87 30.98 -30.34
C THR A 99 -21.80 31.25 -31.51
N VAL A 100 -22.68 30.31 -31.85
CA VAL A 100 -23.79 30.59 -32.76
C VAL A 100 -24.69 31.57 -32.02
N PRO A 101 -24.87 32.82 -32.51
CA PRO A 101 -25.73 33.76 -31.84
C PRO A 101 -27.16 33.25 -31.95
N VAL A 102 -27.70 32.72 -30.85
CA VAL A 102 -29.12 32.46 -30.74
C VAL A 102 -29.81 33.80 -30.96
N LYS A 103 -30.76 33.87 -31.90
CA LYS A 103 -31.56 35.08 -32.13
C LYS A 103 -32.49 35.25 -30.93
N LEU A 104 -31.96 35.84 -29.87
CA LEU A 104 -32.70 36.19 -28.67
C LEU A 104 -33.63 37.35 -29.02
N ILE A 105 -34.92 37.19 -28.66
CA ILE A 105 -35.82 38.33 -28.61
C ILE A 105 -35.38 39.15 -27.39
N GLN A 106 -34.61 40.22 -27.62
CA GLN A 106 -34.28 41.16 -26.56
C GLN A 106 -35.58 41.90 -26.19
N GLY A 107 -36.11 41.60 -25.00
CA GLY A 107 -37.14 42.43 -24.39
C GLY A 107 -36.64 43.86 -24.22
N ASN A 108 -37.56 44.82 -24.16
CA ASN A 108 -37.20 46.21 -23.92
C ASN A 108 -36.45 46.34 -22.59
N ARG A 109 -35.16 46.66 -22.65
CA ARG A 109 -34.26 46.75 -21.49
C ARG A 109 -34.79 47.71 -20.42
N ASP A 110 -35.35 48.84 -20.82
CA ASP A 110 -35.87 49.83 -19.88
C ASP A 110 -37.05 49.29 -19.07
N LEU A 111 -37.91 48.48 -19.70
CA LEU A 111 -39.04 47.84 -19.01
C LEU A 111 -38.62 46.65 -18.14
N LEU A 112 -37.60 45.90 -18.58
CA LEU A 112 -37.00 44.83 -17.79
C LEU A 112 -36.29 45.38 -16.55
N ASP A 113 -35.58 46.49 -16.68
CA ASP A 113 -34.90 47.16 -15.57
C ASP A 113 -35.87 47.87 -14.62
N GLN A 114 -36.99 48.39 -15.12
CA GLN A 114 -38.10 48.89 -14.29
C GLN A 114 -38.81 47.79 -13.49
N GLY A 115 -38.80 46.56 -13.99
CA GLY A 115 -39.41 45.40 -13.33
C GLY A 115 -38.49 44.68 -12.34
N LYS A 116 -37.21 45.07 -12.24
CA LYS A 116 -36.28 44.47 -11.28
C LYS A 116 -36.54 45.03 -9.88
N ASP A 117 -36.54 44.13 -8.90
CA ASP A 117 -36.57 44.50 -7.48
C ASP A 117 -35.42 45.47 -7.18
N ASN A 118 -35.69 46.47 -6.33
CA ASN A 118 -34.69 47.49 -5.98
C ASN A 118 -33.46 46.83 -5.32
N PRO A 119 -32.28 46.83 -5.97
CA PRO A 119 -31.09 46.12 -5.46
C PRO A 119 -30.51 46.77 -4.20
N GLN A 120 -30.94 47.98 -3.84
CA GLN A 120 -30.54 48.69 -2.63
C GLN A 120 -31.64 48.68 -1.54
N SER A 121 -32.69 47.89 -1.73
CA SER A 121 -33.77 47.81 -0.75
C SER A 121 -33.32 47.09 0.53
N THR A 122 -33.61 47.70 1.67
CA THR A 122 -33.43 47.09 3.00
C THR A 122 -34.68 46.31 3.45
N SER A 123 -35.74 46.30 2.63
CA SER A 123 -36.93 45.49 2.86
C SER A 123 -36.61 44.01 2.62
N GLN A 124 -36.79 43.19 3.66
CA GLN A 124 -36.55 41.73 3.60
C GLN A 124 -37.30 41.03 2.46
N HIS A 125 -38.48 41.53 2.08
CA HIS A 125 -39.28 40.95 1.00
C HIS A 125 -38.63 41.16 -0.38
N GLU A 126 -38.07 42.33 -0.63
CA GLU A 126 -37.39 42.69 -1.90
C GLU A 126 -35.96 42.16 -1.95
N TYR A 127 -35.28 42.11 -0.80
CA TYR A 127 -33.94 41.50 -0.65
C TYR A 127 -33.94 40.01 -0.97
N ARG A 128 -35.09 39.32 -0.83
CA ARG A 128 -35.20 37.87 -1.05
C ARG A 128 -34.81 37.46 -2.47
N GLY A 129 -35.17 38.24 -3.48
CA GLY A 129 -34.90 37.93 -4.90
C GLY A 129 -33.43 38.04 -5.31
N CYS A 130 -32.67 38.91 -4.63
CA CYS A 130 -31.26 39.17 -4.94
C CYS A 130 -30.30 38.62 -3.86
N ARG A 131 -30.82 37.89 -2.87
CA ARG A 131 -30.04 37.38 -1.74
C ARG A 131 -28.93 36.46 -2.24
N GLY A 132 -27.72 36.69 -1.73
CA GLY A 132 -26.55 35.88 -2.07
C GLY A 132 -25.84 36.32 -3.34
N ARG A 133 -26.30 37.36 -4.05
CA ARG A 133 -25.51 38.03 -5.10
C ARG A 133 -24.45 38.93 -4.46
N PHE A 134 -23.17 38.74 -4.83
CA PHE A 134 -22.02 39.54 -4.38
C PHE A 134 -22.00 39.84 -2.86
N PHE A 135 -22.50 38.89 -2.05
CA PHE A 135 -22.80 39.15 -0.64
C PHE A 135 -21.54 39.20 0.24
N GLN A 136 -20.44 38.64 -0.24
CA GLN A 136 -19.16 38.59 0.45
C GLN A 136 -18.01 38.80 -0.53
N TRP A 137 -17.03 39.58 -0.10
CA TRP A 137 -15.84 39.93 -0.86
C TRP A 137 -14.58 39.62 -0.04
N PHE A 138 -13.64 38.91 -0.66
CA PHE A 138 -12.33 38.64 -0.07
C PHE A 138 -11.25 39.43 -0.78
N ASN A 139 -10.41 40.11 0.00
CA ASN A 139 -9.15 40.64 -0.49
C ASN A 139 -8.09 39.55 -0.44
N VAL A 140 -7.67 39.08 -1.62
CA VAL A 140 -6.65 38.02 -1.78
C VAL A 140 -5.35 38.57 -2.33
N THR A 141 -5.10 39.88 -2.17
CA THR A 141 -3.89 40.54 -2.64
C THR A 141 -2.63 39.92 -2.06
N ASN A 142 -2.64 39.60 -0.77
CA ASN A 142 -1.48 38.99 -0.11
C ASN A 142 -1.20 37.55 -0.58
N THR A 143 -2.24 36.81 -1.00
CA THR A 143 -2.11 35.43 -1.47
C THR A 143 -1.64 35.36 -2.92
N THR A 144 -2.12 36.28 -3.75
CA THR A 144 -1.84 36.31 -5.19
C THR A 144 -0.63 37.16 -5.56
N GLY A 145 -0.22 38.09 -4.70
CA GLY A 145 0.81 39.09 -5.00
C GLY A 145 0.33 40.22 -5.93
N MET A 146 -0.96 40.26 -6.26
CA MET A 146 -1.57 41.23 -7.17
C MET A 146 -2.87 41.80 -6.58
N PRO A 147 -3.27 43.06 -6.85
CA PRO A 147 -4.53 43.61 -6.36
C PRO A 147 -5.73 42.79 -6.88
N CYS A 148 -6.26 41.90 -6.04
CA CYS A 148 -7.26 40.91 -6.45
C CYS A 148 -8.35 40.76 -5.39
N LEU A 149 -9.59 40.79 -5.85
CA LEU A 149 -10.80 40.56 -5.06
C LEU A 149 -11.53 39.32 -5.57
N ILE A 150 -12.09 38.55 -4.64
CA ILE A 150 -13.01 37.45 -4.95
C ILE A 150 -14.38 37.83 -4.40
N ALA A 151 -15.40 37.78 -5.24
CA ALA A 151 -16.79 37.97 -4.83
C ALA A 151 -17.55 36.63 -4.87
N LEU A 152 -18.41 36.39 -3.89
CA LEU A 152 -19.18 35.15 -3.79
C LEU A 152 -20.63 35.32 -4.25
N MET A 153 -21.13 34.27 -4.91
CA MET A 153 -22.53 34.07 -5.28
C MET A 153 -23.05 32.84 -4.53
N ALA A 154 -24.22 32.93 -3.88
CA ALA A 154 -24.79 31.84 -3.09
C ALA A 154 -26.32 31.76 -3.19
N GLY A 155 -26.90 30.57 -2.99
CA GLY A 155 -28.34 30.35 -3.14
C GLY A 155 -28.79 30.50 -4.59
N ASP A 156 -29.97 31.10 -4.80
CA ASP A 156 -30.57 31.31 -6.14
C ASP A 156 -29.64 32.11 -7.07
N ALA A 157 -28.88 33.06 -6.51
CA ALA A 157 -27.85 33.81 -7.23
C ALA A 157 -26.76 32.94 -7.88
N GLY A 158 -26.46 31.78 -7.29
CA GLY A 158 -25.52 30.82 -7.87
C GLY A 158 -26.05 30.22 -9.17
N PHE A 159 -27.35 29.89 -9.21
CA PHE A 159 -28.01 29.39 -10.42
C PHE A 159 -28.16 30.49 -11.47
N ASP A 160 -28.54 31.71 -11.08
CA ASP A 160 -28.65 32.83 -12.01
C ASP A 160 -27.31 33.15 -12.70
N THR A 161 -26.20 32.96 -11.97
CA THR A 161 -24.85 33.16 -12.50
C THR A 161 -24.62 32.26 -13.70
N GLU A 162 -25.08 31.00 -13.68
CA GLU A 162 -24.89 30.00 -14.75
C GLU A 162 -25.46 30.41 -16.12
N THR A 163 -26.45 31.31 -16.15
CA THR A 163 -27.06 31.81 -17.41
C THR A 163 -26.78 33.28 -17.68
N SER A 164 -26.25 34.03 -16.71
CA SER A 164 -25.94 35.46 -16.85
C SER A 164 -24.69 35.69 -17.70
N SER A 165 -24.60 36.83 -18.39
CA SER A 165 -23.40 37.18 -19.15
C SER A 165 -22.25 37.57 -18.22
N ASN A 166 -21.00 37.25 -18.58
CA ASN A 166 -19.84 37.65 -17.78
C ASN A 166 -19.73 39.18 -17.67
N GLU A 167 -19.94 39.89 -18.78
CA GLU A 167 -19.87 41.35 -18.82
C GLU A 167 -20.90 42.02 -17.90
N ASP A 168 -22.14 41.53 -17.87
CA ASP A 168 -23.15 42.08 -16.96
C ASP A 168 -22.79 41.82 -15.49
N LEU A 169 -22.28 40.63 -15.17
CA LEU A 169 -21.83 40.30 -13.82
C LEU A 169 -20.63 41.15 -13.38
N ILE A 170 -19.66 41.36 -14.27
CA ILE A 170 -18.48 42.19 -13.99
C ILE A 170 -18.87 43.65 -13.81
N ARG A 171 -19.78 44.15 -14.66
CA ARG A 171 -20.33 45.50 -14.55
C ARG A 171 -21.08 45.68 -13.23
N GLU A 172 -21.99 44.77 -12.88
CA GLU A 172 -22.75 44.78 -11.62
C GLU A 172 -21.82 44.72 -10.39
N ALA A 173 -20.81 43.86 -10.43
CA ALA A 173 -19.77 43.77 -9.41
C ALA A 173 -19.01 45.10 -9.24
N THR A 174 -18.64 45.75 -10.35
CA THR A 174 -17.93 47.04 -10.34
C THR A 174 -18.83 48.18 -9.83
N GLU A 175 -20.09 48.22 -10.26
CA GLU A 175 -21.09 49.17 -9.77
C GLU A 175 -21.33 49.01 -8.27
N THR A 176 -21.37 47.77 -7.78
CA THR A 176 -21.47 47.46 -6.34
C THR A 176 -20.28 48.05 -5.57
N LEU A 177 -19.05 47.81 -6.03
CA LEU A 177 -17.86 48.38 -5.39
C LEU A 177 -17.84 49.91 -5.45
N ARG A 178 -18.25 50.51 -6.56
CA ARG A 178 -18.35 51.97 -6.70
C ARG A 178 -19.37 52.58 -5.75
N SER A 179 -20.47 51.89 -5.49
CA SER A 179 -21.49 52.35 -4.55
C SER A 179 -20.95 52.45 -3.11
N VAL A 180 -19.95 51.63 -2.76
CA VAL A 180 -19.34 51.56 -1.43
C VAL A 180 -18.11 52.46 -1.32
N PHE A 181 -17.21 52.41 -2.32
CA PHE A 181 -15.89 53.03 -2.26
C PHE A 181 -15.74 54.27 -3.14
N GLY A 182 -16.79 54.65 -3.87
CA GLY A 182 -16.81 55.84 -4.72
C GLY A 182 -16.55 55.55 -6.21
N PRO A 183 -16.74 56.56 -7.07
CA PRO A 183 -16.72 56.40 -8.54
C PRO A 183 -15.35 56.03 -9.11
N ASP A 184 -14.27 56.31 -8.37
CA ASP A 184 -12.88 56.10 -8.81
C ASP A 184 -12.46 54.63 -8.84
N VAL A 185 -13.30 53.70 -8.36
CA VAL A 185 -13.04 52.26 -8.50
C VAL A 185 -12.94 51.91 -10.00
N PRO A 186 -11.78 51.41 -10.47
CA PRO A 186 -11.56 51.10 -11.86
C PRO A 186 -12.34 49.85 -12.27
N HIS A 187 -12.56 49.70 -13.58
CA HIS A 187 -12.97 48.42 -14.14
C HIS A 187 -11.83 47.40 -13.94
N PRO A 188 -12.10 46.13 -13.61
CA PRO A 188 -11.05 45.13 -13.48
C PRO A 188 -10.29 44.97 -14.80
N LEU A 189 -8.97 44.80 -14.69
CA LEU A 189 -8.10 44.47 -15.82
C LEU A 189 -8.35 43.06 -16.33
N GLU A 190 -8.57 42.13 -15.39
CA GLU A 190 -8.90 40.74 -15.66
C GLU A 190 -10.00 40.30 -14.69
N ALA A 191 -10.91 39.46 -15.18
CA ALA A 191 -11.98 38.88 -14.38
C ALA A 191 -12.26 37.45 -14.82
N VAL A 192 -12.51 36.57 -13.86
CA VAL A 192 -12.89 35.18 -14.10
C VAL A 192 -14.19 34.91 -13.36
N VAL A 193 -15.19 34.42 -14.09
CA VAL A 193 -16.48 33.99 -13.54
C VAL A 193 -16.53 32.47 -13.62
N THR A 194 -16.72 31.80 -12.48
CA THR A 194 -16.81 30.33 -12.41
C THR A 194 -18.25 29.86 -12.61
N ARG A 195 -18.41 28.68 -13.22
CA ARG A 195 -19.70 28.06 -13.59
C ARG A 195 -19.68 26.57 -13.25
N TRP A 196 -19.59 26.29 -11.95
CA TRP A 196 -19.40 24.93 -11.44
C TRP A 196 -20.58 24.01 -11.74
N GLY A 197 -21.81 24.53 -11.79
CA GLY A 197 -22.99 23.75 -12.14
C GLY A 197 -22.97 23.28 -13.60
N SER A 198 -22.50 24.13 -14.51
CA SER A 198 -22.39 23.80 -15.94
C SER A 198 -21.18 22.94 -16.29
N ASP A 199 -20.15 22.88 -15.44
CA ASP A 199 -18.97 22.05 -15.67
C ASP A 199 -19.37 20.56 -15.79
N PRO A 200 -19.05 19.88 -16.90
CA PRO A 200 -19.47 18.51 -17.13
C PRO A 200 -18.81 17.48 -16.20
N PHE A 201 -17.69 17.82 -15.58
CA PHE A 201 -16.93 16.95 -14.69
C PHE A 201 -17.21 17.21 -13.21
N ALA A 202 -17.74 18.39 -12.85
CA ALA A 202 -18.08 18.73 -11.46
C ALA A 202 -19.59 18.73 -11.19
N ARG A 203 -20.41 19.26 -12.11
CA ARG A 203 -21.89 19.38 -11.99
C ARG A 203 -22.39 20.11 -10.73
N GLY A 204 -21.52 20.86 -10.06
CA GLY A 204 -21.78 21.51 -8.79
C GLY A 204 -20.48 21.87 -8.08
N SER A 205 -20.60 22.56 -6.93
CA SER A 205 -19.44 22.98 -6.13
C SER A 205 -18.97 21.88 -5.16
N TYR A 206 -19.81 21.54 -4.20
CA TYR A 206 -19.54 20.58 -3.14
C TYR A 206 -20.85 20.01 -2.61
N SER A 207 -20.79 18.82 -2.01
CA SER A 207 -21.96 18.17 -1.42
C SER A 207 -22.55 18.96 -0.26
N SER A 208 -23.87 18.83 -0.09
CA SER A 208 -24.64 19.45 0.99
C SER A 208 -25.70 18.46 1.46
N ALA A 209 -26.00 18.49 2.76
CA ALA A 209 -27.05 17.65 3.32
C ALA A 209 -28.42 18.17 2.87
N ALA A 210 -29.06 17.42 1.96
CA ALA A 210 -30.46 17.63 1.60
C ALA A 210 -31.37 17.36 2.82
N PRO A 211 -32.60 17.91 2.87
CA PRO A 211 -33.50 17.77 4.02
C PRO A 211 -33.73 16.32 4.49
N ASP A 212 -33.70 15.36 3.58
CA ASP A 212 -33.95 13.95 3.87
C ASP A 212 -32.65 13.13 4.06
N MET A 213 -31.48 13.74 3.90
CA MET A 213 -30.19 13.05 4.00
C MET A 213 -29.95 12.53 5.42
N GLN A 214 -29.56 11.26 5.52
CA GLN A 214 -29.19 10.63 6.77
C GLN A 214 -27.67 10.61 6.93
N PRO A 215 -27.12 10.66 8.17
CA PRO A 215 -25.69 10.58 8.39
C PRO A 215 -25.01 9.36 7.73
N LYS A 216 -25.74 8.23 7.68
CA LYS A 216 -25.29 6.97 7.07
C LYS A 216 -25.17 7.05 5.54
N ASP A 217 -25.70 8.08 4.88
CA ASP A 217 -25.63 8.19 3.43
C ASP A 217 -24.19 8.40 2.95
N TYR A 218 -23.35 9.13 3.69
CA TYR A 218 -21.91 9.21 3.40
C TYR A 218 -21.22 7.84 3.50
N ASP A 219 -21.55 7.05 4.53
CA ASP A 219 -21.00 5.70 4.70
C ASP A 219 -21.49 4.78 3.58
N ASN A 220 -22.74 4.92 3.15
CA ASN A 220 -23.27 4.15 2.03
C ASN A 220 -22.56 4.51 0.72
N MET A 221 -22.27 5.79 0.46
CA MET A 221 -21.50 6.25 -0.70
C MET A 221 -20.04 5.78 -0.67
N ALA A 222 -19.47 5.61 0.52
CA ALA A 222 -18.10 5.13 0.70
C ALA A 222 -17.94 3.61 0.50
N LYS A 223 -19.03 2.83 0.56
CA LYS A 223 -18.95 1.37 0.52
C LYS A 223 -18.40 0.87 -0.82
N PRO A 224 -17.38 0.00 -0.82
CA PRO A 224 -16.90 -0.63 -2.05
C PRO A 224 -17.92 -1.63 -2.62
N LEU A 225 -17.87 -1.82 -3.93
CA LEU A 225 -18.65 -2.81 -4.68
C LEU A 225 -17.70 -3.73 -5.44
N GLY A 226 -17.38 -4.89 -4.86
CA GLY A 226 -16.41 -5.82 -5.44
C GLY A 226 -15.01 -5.17 -5.49
N ASN A 227 -14.48 -4.99 -6.70
CA ASN A 227 -13.20 -4.33 -6.95
C ASN A 227 -13.34 -2.81 -7.24
N LEU A 228 -14.52 -2.23 -7.07
CA LEU A 228 -14.77 -0.79 -7.25
C LEU A 228 -14.82 -0.09 -5.88
N PHE A 229 -13.97 0.91 -5.70
CA PHE A 229 -13.83 1.67 -4.46
C PHE A 229 -14.15 3.14 -4.70
N PHE A 230 -14.76 3.80 -3.72
CA PHE A 230 -15.22 5.17 -3.83
C PHE A 230 -14.49 6.07 -2.85
N ALA A 231 -14.05 7.23 -3.34
CA ALA A 231 -13.41 8.28 -2.56
C ALA A 231 -13.87 9.65 -3.07
N GLY A 232 -13.70 10.67 -2.23
CA GLY A 232 -14.13 12.04 -2.51
C GLY A 232 -14.79 12.66 -1.28
N GLU A 233 -14.97 13.98 -1.32
CA GLU A 233 -15.59 14.73 -0.22
C GLU A 233 -16.99 14.21 0.13
N HIS A 234 -17.74 13.74 -0.87
CA HIS A 234 -19.08 13.16 -0.73
C HIS A 234 -19.10 11.73 -0.15
N THR A 235 -17.95 11.20 0.28
CA THR A 235 -17.81 9.85 0.86
C THR A 235 -17.30 9.89 2.31
N ILE A 236 -17.27 11.06 2.97
CA ILE A 236 -16.75 11.21 4.33
C ILE A 236 -17.64 12.10 5.19
N GLY A 237 -18.38 11.48 6.10
CA GLY A 237 -19.33 12.20 6.96
C GLY A 237 -18.69 13.14 8.00
N THR A 238 -17.40 12.94 8.33
CA THR A 238 -16.71 13.77 9.34
C THR A 238 -16.20 15.10 8.81
N HIS A 239 -15.89 15.20 7.51
CA HIS A 239 -15.31 16.39 6.88
C HIS A 239 -15.87 16.61 5.46
N PRO A 240 -17.20 16.60 5.26
CA PRO A 240 -17.80 16.75 3.93
C PRO A 240 -17.50 18.13 3.33
N ALA A 241 -17.62 18.28 2.01
CA ALA A 241 -17.44 19.54 1.28
C ALA A 241 -16.04 20.18 1.39
N THR A 242 -15.03 19.47 1.91
CA THR A 242 -13.69 20.02 2.12
C THR A 242 -12.60 19.27 1.34
N VAL A 243 -11.54 19.98 1.00
CA VAL A 243 -10.33 19.40 0.36
C VAL A 243 -9.66 18.37 1.25
N HIS A 244 -9.53 18.64 2.56
CA HIS A 244 -8.92 17.70 3.50
C HIS A 244 -9.80 16.45 3.71
N GLY A 245 -11.13 16.59 3.69
CA GLY A 245 -12.04 15.45 3.68
C GLY A 245 -11.83 14.56 2.45
N ALA A 246 -11.77 15.15 1.26
CA ALA A 246 -11.47 14.41 0.03
C ALA A 246 -10.13 13.66 0.14
N TYR A 247 -9.08 14.32 0.62
CA TYR A 247 -7.77 13.71 0.84
C TYR A 247 -7.83 12.51 1.81
N LEU A 248 -8.47 12.68 2.98
CA LEU A 248 -8.61 11.62 3.98
C LEU A 248 -9.42 10.43 3.45
N SER A 249 -10.49 10.69 2.68
CA SER A 249 -11.27 9.63 2.04
C SER A 249 -10.45 8.85 0.99
N GLY A 250 -9.52 9.52 0.31
CA GLY A 250 -8.59 8.87 -0.62
C GLY A 250 -7.62 7.93 0.10
N LEU A 251 -7.09 8.34 1.26
CA LEU A 251 -6.26 7.47 2.10
C LEU A 251 -7.04 6.25 2.60
N ARG A 252 -8.31 6.44 3.01
CA ARG A 252 -9.21 5.33 3.38
C ARG A 252 -9.37 4.35 2.22
N ALA A 253 -9.82 4.82 1.05
CA ALA A 253 -10.04 3.95 -0.10
C ALA A 253 -8.76 3.23 -0.55
N ALA A 254 -7.60 3.90 -0.48
CA ALA A 254 -6.31 3.26 -0.76
C ALA A 254 -6.00 2.13 0.24
N SER A 255 -6.32 2.32 1.53
CA SER A 255 -6.20 1.27 2.54
C SER A 255 -7.13 0.08 2.26
N GLU A 256 -8.39 0.35 1.88
CA GLU A 256 -9.38 -0.68 1.53
C GLU A 256 -8.93 -1.50 0.30
N VAL A 257 -8.38 -0.84 -0.71
CA VAL A 257 -7.79 -1.50 -1.89
C VAL A 257 -6.59 -2.36 -1.49
N ALA A 258 -5.69 -1.84 -0.68
CA ALA A 258 -4.50 -2.58 -0.24
C ALA A 258 -4.90 -3.84 0.56
N GLU A 259 -5.88 -3.71 1.46
CA GLU A 259 -6.41 -4.83 2.23
C GLU A 259 -7.10 -5.87 1.34
N ALA A 260 -7.83 -5.44 0.30
CA ALA A 260 -8.46 -6.34 -0.65
C ALA A 260 -7.45 -7.12 -1.52
N ILE A 261 -6.30 -6.53 -1.86
CA ILE A 261 -5.27 -7.17 -2.71
C ILE A 261 -4.34 -8.06 -1.90
N PHE A 262 -3.85 -7.57 -0.76
CA PHE A 262 -2.77 -8.21 0.01
C PHE A 262 -3.25 -8.87 1.32
N GLY A 263 -4.51 -8.69 1.69
CA GLY A 263 -5.01 -9.01 3.03
C GLY A 263 -4.64 -7.92 4.05
N PRO A 264 -5.03 -8.09 5.33
CA PRO A 264 -4.76 -7.11 6.37
C PRO A 264 -3.26 -6.89 6.53
N ILE A 265 -2.84 -5.62 6.46
CA ILE A 265 -1.44 -5.26 6.72
C ILE A 265 -1.18 -5.48 8.21
N GLU A 266 -0.47 -6.56 8.55
CA GLU A 266 -0.02 -6.79 9.92
C GLU A 266 1.02 -5.74 10.32
N VAL A 267 0.59 -4.77 11.13
CA VAL A 267 1.49 -3.81 11.76
C VAL A 267 2.04 -4.45 13.02
N PRO A 268 3.35 -4.74 13.10
CA PRO A 268 3.94 -5.35 14.27
C PRO A 268 3.76 -4.44 15.49
N THR A 269 3.40 -5.03 16.63
CA THR A 269 3.33 -4.32 17.91
C THR A 269 4.44 -4.85 18.83
N PRO A 270 5.39 -4.01 19.28
CA PRO A 270 5.47 -2.55 19.08
C PRO A 270 5.85 -2.13 17.65
N LEU A 271 5.34 -0.97 17.22
CA LEU A 271 5.63 -0.36 15.91
C LEU A 271 7.14 -0.19 15.67
N ILE A 272 7.87 0.15 16.74
CA ILE A 272 9.32 0.16 16.76
C ILE A 272 9.76 -1.20 17.29
N LEU A 273 10.09 -2.07 16.34
CA LEU A 273 10.67 -3.37 16.65
C LEU A 273 12.06 -3.20 17.30
N PRO A 274 12.39 -3.97 18.36
CA PRO A 274 13.76 -4.05 18.87
C PRO A 274 14.74 -4.39 17.74
N ARG A 275 15.98 -3.87 17.80
CA ARG A 275 17.01 -4.06 16.75
C ARG A 275 17.24 -5.53 16.37
N ASP A 276 16.95 -6.43 17.29
CA ASP A 276 17.16 -7.87 17.15
C ASP A 276 15.90 -8.62 16.67
N SER A 277 14.84 -7.91 16.25
CA SER A 277 13.61 -8.53 15.78
C SER A 277 13.82 -9.32 14.48
N LEU A 278 13.35 -10.57 14.46
CA LEU A 278 13.36 -11.46 13.30
C LEU A 278 12.67 -10.85 12.06
N LEU A 279 11.68 -9.97 12.27
CA LEU A 279 11.00 -9.26 11.18
C LEU A 279 11.90 -8.21 10.49
N LEU A 280 12.81 -7.57 11.23
CA LEU A 280 13.84 -6.69 10.67
C LEU A 280 14.90 -7.48 9.88
N GLN A 281 15.17 -8.73 10.27
CA GLN A 281 16.07 -9.62 9.56
C GLN A 281 15.46 -10.11 8.24
N LYS A 282 14.17 -10.51 8.24
CA LYS A 282 13.43 -10.85 7.00
C LYS A 282 13.38 -9.70 6.00
N ARG A 283 13.19 -8.45 6.46
CA ARG A 283 13.21 -7.26 5.58
C ARG A 283 14.59 -6.92 5.00
N LYS A 284 15.67 -7.50 5.53
CA LYS A 284 17.04 -7.34 5.00
C LYS A 284 17.41 -8.39 3.95
N GLU A 285 16.57 -9.40 3.71
CA GLU A 285 16.80 -10.34 2.62
C GLU A 285 16.61 -9.59 1.29
N ALA A 286 17.64 -9.63 0.44
CA ALA A 286 17.56 -9.09 -0.90
C ALA A 286 16.40 -9.75 -1.66
N ALA A 287 15.72 -8.99 -2.53
CA ALA A 287 14.70 -9.54 -3.41
C ALA A 287 15.28 -10.78 -4.12
N LYS A 288 14.70 -11.96 -3.83
CA LYS A 288 15.15 -13.22 -4.44
C LYS A 288 15.01 -13.12 -5.95
N ASP A 289 15.93 -13.74 -6.68
CA ASP A 289 15.80 -13.96 -8.12
C ASP A 289 14.39 -14.55 -8.40
N PRO A 290 13.57 -13.94 -9.29
CA PRO A 290 12.24 -14.43 -9.63
C PRO A 290 12.22 -15.92 -9.97
N ARG A 291 13.29 -16.47 -10.55
CA ARG A 291 13.41 -17.91 -10.85
C ARG A 291 13.45 -18.76 -9.58
N GLN A 292 14.23 -18.34 -8.60
CA GLN A 292 14.33 -19.02 -7.30
C GLN A 292 13.01 -18.88 -6.54
N ALA A 293 12.34 -17.73 -6.60
CA ALA A 293 11.05 -17.52 -5.96
C ALA A 293 9.97 -18.47 -6.51
N ARG A 294 9.95 -18.75 -7.82
CA ARG A 294 9.02 -19.73 -8.42
C ARG A 294 9.31 -21.17 -8.03
N LYS A 295 10.59 -21.55 -7.99
CA LYS A 295 11.00 -22.87 -7.50
C LYS A 295 10.61 -23.05 -6.04
N ASP A 296 10.87 -22.03 -5.21
CA ASP A 296 10.49 -22.02 -3.80
C ASP A 296 8.96 -22.11 -3.65
N ALA A 297 8.18 -21.41 -4.49
CA ALA A 297 6.71 -21.45 -4.46
C ALA A 297 6.16 -22.83 -4.83
N TYR A 298 6.66 -23.44 -5.91
CA TYR A 298 6.29 -24.81 -6.30
C TYR A 298 6.67 -25.84 -5.23
N GLU A 299 7.86 -25.68 -4.63
CA GLU A 299 8.28 -26.52 -3.50
C GLU A 299 7.40 -26.37 -2.26
N THR A 300 6.86 -25.17 -2.00
CA THR A 300 5.89 -24.92 -0.93
C THR A 300 4.56 -25.58 -1.26
N GLU A 301 4.03 -25.39 -2.47
CA GLU A 301 2.74 -25.95 -2.88
C GLU A 301 2.73 -27.49 -2.83
N ALA A 302 3.79 -28.12 -3.35
CA ALA A 302 3.98 -29.57 -3.26
C ALA A 302 4.03 -30.06 -1.81
N TRP A 303 4.59 -29.24 -0.90
CA TRP A 303 4.70 -29.60 0.52
C TRP A 303 3.39 -29.38 1.28
N ASP A 304 2.65 -28.33 0.96
CA ASP A 304 1.32 -28.06 1.49
C ASP A 304 0.34 -29.17 1.05
N HIS A 305 0.45 -29.66 -0.18
CA HIS A 305 -0.31 -30.82 -0.65
C HIS A 305 -0.02 -32.07 0.18
N VAL A 306 1.26 -32.40 0.39
CA VAL A 306 1.66 -33.55 1.23
C VAL A 306 1.12 -33.42 2.66
N GLN A 307 1.21 -32.22 3.25
CA GLN A 307 0.67 -31.96 4.60
C GLN A 307 -0.87 -32.04 4.64
N SER A 308 -1.56 -31.59 3.59
CA SER A 308 -3.03 -31.70 3.53
C SER A 308 -3.52 -33.15 3.51
N MET A 309 -2.73 -34.06 2.93
CA MET A 309 -3.06 -35.48 2.80
C MET A 309 -2.64 -36.32 4.01
N LEU A 310 -1.47 -36.03 4.61
CA LEU A 310 -0.90 -36.82 5.72
C LEU A 310 -1.01 -36.16 7.09
N GLY A 311 -1.38 -34.89 7.15
CA GLY A 311 -1.23 -34.06 8.35
C GLY A 311 0.23 -33.70 8.65
N GLU A 312 0.44 -33.05 9.80
CA GLU A 312 1.77 -32.64 10.23
C GLU A 312 2.68 -33.85 10.50
N ARG A 313 3.96 -33.72 10.10
CA ARG A 313 4.97 -34.74 10.40
C ARG A 313 5.12 -34.86 11.92
N PRO A 314 5.15 -36.09 12.50
CA PRO A 314 5.36 -36.29 13.92
C PRO A 314 6.60 -35.53 14.42
N VAL A 315 6.48 -34.91 15.60
CA VAL A 315 7.56 -34.20 16.28
C VAL A 315 8.30 -35.14 17.24
N PRO A 316 9.64 -35.01 17.38
CA PRO A 316 10.38 -35.82 18.34
C PRO A 316 9.92 -35.51 19.77
N PRO A 317 9.79 -36.53 20.64
CA PRO A 317 9.39 -36.31 22.02
C PRO A 317 10.42 -35.41 22.73
N ALA A 318 9.94 -34.54 23.61
CA ALA A 318 10.80 -33.64 24.38
C ALA A 318 11.79 -34.43 25.24
N LYS A 319 13.05 -34.00 25.25
CA LYS A 319 14.10 -34.65 26.05
C LYS A 319 13.81 -34.43 27.53
N VAL A 320 13.44 -35.50 28.24
CA VAL A 320 13.23 -35.46 29.68
C VAL A 320 14.59 -35.42 30.39
N ALA A 321 14.75 -34.54 31.38
CA ALA A 321 15.96 -34.44 32.20
C ALA A 321 16.08 -35.66 33.14
N GLY A 322 16.47 -36.82 32.60
CA GLY A 322 16.49 -38.10 33.30
C GLY A 322 17.63 -38.29 34.30
N ASN A 323 18.06 -37.23 34.99
CA ASN A 323 19.05 -37.33 36.06
C ASN A 323 18.34 -37.27 37.42
N ALA A 324 18.52 -38.29 38.26
CA ALA A 324 17.96 -38.36 39.61
C ALA A 324 18.27 -37.11 40.45
N TYR A 325 19.46 -36.53 40.26
CA TYR A 325 19.83 -35.27 40.91
C TYR A 325 18.94 -34.10 40.52
N MET A 326 18.48 -34.01 39.26
CA MET A 326 17.62 -32.92 38.80
C MET A 326 16.22 -33.00 39.41
N LEU A 327 15.69 -34.22 39.56
CA LEU A 327 14.41 -34.46 40.24
C LEU A 327 14.50 -34.11 41.72
N PHE A 328 15.59 -34.53 42.38
CA PHE A 328 15.88 -34.18 43.77
C PHE A 328 16.06 -32.66 43.95
N SER A 329 16.86 -32.03 43.08
CA SER A 329 17.14 -30.59 43.13
C SER A 329 15.87 -29.77 42.99
N LYS A 330 14.93 -30.17 42.13
CA LYS A 330 13.62 -29.50 41.98
C LYS A 330 12.74 -29.64 43.23
N MET A 331 12.68 -30.82 43.84
CA MET A 331 11.85 -31.07 45.01
C MET A 331 12.39 -30.36 46.27
N TYR A 332 13.72 -30.36 46.45
CA TYR A 332 14.37 -29.77 47.62
C TYR A 332 14.91 -28.36 47.38
N PHE A 333 14.48 -27.70 46.30
CA PHE A 333 14.93 -26.36 45.96
C PHE A 333 14.61 -25.35 47.07
N ASP A 334 13.39 -25.38 47.59
CA ASP A 334 12.94 -24.44 48.63
C ASP A 334 13.61 -24.69 49.98
N GLU A 335 13.82 -25.95 50.34
CA GLU A 335 14.55 -26.33 51.56
C GLU A 335 16.02 -25.92 51.46
N ALA A 336 16.65 -26.09 50.29
CA ALA A 336 18.01 -25.61 50.06
C ALA A 336 18.11 -24.09 50.10
N ARG A 337 17.11 -23.38 49.56
CA ARG A 337 17.01 -21.91 49.62
C ARG A 337 16.92 -21.42 51.05
N ARG A 338 16.04 -22.03 51.85
CA ARG A 338 15.88 -21.72 53.28
C ARG A 338 17.18 -21.94 54.06
N ARG A 339 17.88 -23.06 53.82
CA ARG A 339 19.19 -23.36 54.44
C ARG A 339 20.30 -22.39 54.03
N CYS A 340 20.24 -21.82 52.83
CA CYS A 340 21.13 -20.74 52.43
C CYS A 340 20.80 -19.45 53.17
N GLU A 341 19.51 -19.09 53.25
CA GLU A 341 19.01 -17.85 53.85
C GLU A 341 19.25 -17.80 55.37
N GLU A 342 19.11 -18.93 56.07
CA GLU A 342 19.43 -19.07 57.50
C GLU A 342 20.92 -18.85 57.82
N LYS A 343 21.81 -19.03 56.84
CA LYS A 343 23.26 -18.85 56.97
C LYS A 343 23.75 -17.47 56.50
N LEU A 344 22.87 -16.58 56.06
CA LEU A 344 23.24 -15.23 55.64
C LEU A 344 23.54 -14.35 56.86
N LYS A 345 24.68 -13.63 56.82
CA LYS A 345 25.03 -12.62 57.82
C LYS A 345 24.19 -11.34 57.62
N ALA A 346 23.97 -10.61 58.71
CA ALA A 346 23.16 -9.38 58.77
C ALA A 346 23.51 -8.41 57.63
N GLY A 347 22.59 -8.27 56.67
CA GLY A 347 22.71 -7.37 55.50
C GLY A 347 22.22 -7.95 54.17
N ARG A 348 22.10 -9.28 54.02
CA ARG A 348 21.53 -9.91 52.82
C ARG A 348 20.25 -10.67 53.16
N THR A 349 19.16 -10.39 52.46
CA THR A 349 17.82 -10.93 52.74
C THR A 349 17.38 -12.07 51.82
N LYS A 350 18.12 -12.37 50.74
CA LYS A 350 17.81 -13.46 49.78
C LYS A 350 19.07 -14.23 49.37
N ALA A 351 18.96 -15.56 49.25
CA ALA A 351 20.04 -16.40 48.74
C ALA A 351 20.25 -16.24 47.24
N MET A 352 21.50 -16.24 46.77
CA MET A 352 21.77 -16.21 45.32
C MET A 352 21.48 -17.58 44.70
N PRO A 353 21.04 -17.64 43.44
CA PRO A 353 20.72 -18.91 42.79
C PRO A 353 21.89 -19.90 42.73
N ASN A 354 23.13 -19.40 42.57
CA ASN A 354 24.32 -20.24 42.60
C ASN A 354 24.55 -20.88 43.98
N ASP A 355 24.24 -20.17 45.08
CA ASP A 355 24.38 -20.69 46.45
C ASP A 355 23.38 -21.82 46.72
N VAL A 356 22.13 -21.63 46.27
CA VAL A 356 21.06 -22.66 46.35
C VAL A 356 21.44 -23.90 45.54
N ARG A 357 22.06 -23.73 44.37
CA ARG A 357 22.58 -24.84 43.55
C ARG A 357 23.71 -25.62 44.25
N VAL A 358 24.65 -24.92 44.89
CA VAL A 358 25.73 -25.57 45.64
C VAL A 358 25.17 -26.32 46.86
N MET A 359 24.18 -25.75 47.53
CA MET A 359 23.54 -26.38 48.68
C MET A 359 22.69 -27.60 48.31
N THR A 360 21.91 -27.54 47.22
CA THR A 360 21.18 -28.72 46.71
C THR A 360 22.13 -29.85 46.29
N SER A 361 23.27 -29.53 45.67
CA SER A 361 24.32 -30.51 45.34
C SER A 361 24.92 -31.17 46.59
N ARG A 362 25.14 -30.39 47.65
CA ARG A 362 25.61 -30.91 48.94
C ARG A 362 24.58 -31.83 49.59
N MET A 363 23.30 -31.40 49.62
CA MET A 363 22.19 -32.21 50.13
C MET A 363 22.05 -33.54 49.38
N TRP A 364 22.24 -33.55 48.06
CA TRP A 364 22.26 -34.78 47.29
C TRP A 364 23.41 -35.71 47.71
N LYS A 365 24.63 -35.20 47.88
CA LYS A 365 25.80 -35.98 48.31
C LYS A 365 25.70 -36.54 49.74
N GLU A 366 24.98 -35.85 50.62
CA GLU A 366 24.75 -36.24 52.01
C GLU A 366 23.49 -37.12 52.19
N ALA A 367 22.59 -37.16 51.20
CA ALA A 367 21.38 -37.97 51.25
C ALA A 367 21.68 -39.48 51.37
N SER A 368 20.92 -40.17 52.24
CA SER A 368 20.99 -41.63 52.39
C SER A 368 20.50 -42.35 51.13
N GLU A 369 20.93 -43.60 50.94
CA GLU A 369 20.46 -44.43 49.82
C GLU A 369 18.94 -44.57 49.79
N GLU A 370 18.28 -44.67 50.95
CA GLU A 370 16.82 -44.70 51.04
C GLU A 370 16.16 -43.42 50.51
N THR A 371 16.81 -42.26 50.71
CA THR A 371 16.31 -40.98 50.21
C THR A 371 16.56 -40.80 48.72
N ARG A 372 17.65 -41.36 48.17
CA ARG A 372 17.98 -41.27 46.73
C ARG A 372 17.19 -42.25 45.87
N ARG A 373 16.91 -43.45 46.38
CA ARG A 373 16.21 -44.54 45.69
C ARG A 373 14.93 -44.12 44.95
N PRO A 374 14.00 -43.33 45.50
CA PRO A 374 12.81 -42.91 44.76
C PRO A 374 13.13 -42.01 43.55
N PHE A 375 14.13 -41.13 43.65
CA PHE A 375 14.54 -40.26 42.54
C PHE A 375 15.31 -41.02 41.45
N GLU A 376 16.11 -42.01 41.84
CA GLU A 376 16.79 -42.91 40.91
C GLU A 376 15.81 -43.81 40.15
N ALA A 377 14.81 -44.37 40.85
CA ALA A 377 13.73 -45.13 40.24
C ALA A 377 12.91 -44.28 39.26
N GLN A 378 12.53 -43.07 39.66
CA GLN A 378 11.78 -42.14 38.80
C GLN A 378 12.60 -41.67 37.58
N ALA A 379 13.91 -41.45 37.74
CA ALA A 379 14.79 -41.12 36.63
C ALA A 379 14.95 -42.28 35.64
N ALA A 380 15.02 -43.52 36.13
CA ALA A 380 15.06 -44.72 35.30
C ALA A 380 13.76 -44.91 34.51
N GLU A 381 12.60 -44.72 35.16
CA GLU A 381 11.28 -44.77 34.52
C GLU A 381 11.13 -43.70 33.42
N GLN A 382 11.52 -42.44 33.71
CA GLN A 382 11.50 -41.36 32.72
C GLN A 382 12.41 -41.65 31.52
N LYS A 383 13.58 -42.25 31.77
CA LYS A 383 14.53 -42.64 30.72
C LYS A 383 13.97 -43.77 29.85
N GLN A 384 13.29 -44.74 30.46
CA GLN A 384 12.64 -45.84 29.75
C GLN A 384 11.45 -45.34 28.92
N ALA A 385 10.56 -44.54 29.51
CA ALA A 385 9.42 -43.94 28.82
C ALA A 385 9.86 -43.07 27.63
N TYR A 386 10.95 -42.29 27.78
CA TYR A 386 11.53 -41.52 26.68
C TYR A 386 12.10 -42.42 25.58
N ALA A 387 12.76 -43.53 25.93
CA ALA A 387 13.28 -44.48 24.95
C ALA A 387 12.15 -45.15 24.15
N GLU A 388 11.06 -45.53 24.81
CA GLU A 388 9.86 -46.10 24.18
C GLU A 388 9.16 -45.07 23.28
N ALA A 389 8.95 -43.85 23.77
CA ALA A 389 8.38 -42.76 22.97
C ALA A 389 9.26 -42.41 21.76
N MET A 390 10.58 -42.45 21.91
CA MET A 390 11.52 -42.21 20.81
C MET A 390 11.47 -43.33 19.77
N ALA A 391 11.30 -44.59 20.19
CA ALA A 391 11.12 -45.71 19.28
C ALA A 391 9.82 -45.59 18.48
N GLN A 392 8.71 -45.24 19.14
CA GLN A 392 7.42 -44.98 18.49
C GLN A 392 7.47 -43.79 17.53
N TYR A 393 8.14 -42.70 17.92
CA TYR A 393 8.39 -41.55 17.06
C TYR A 393 9.18 -41.96 15.82
N THR A 394 10.27 -42.73 15.98
CA THR A 394 11.12 -43.15 14.87
C THR A 394 10.33 -43.96 13.85
N GLN A 395 9.54 -44.93 14.32
CA GLN A 395 8.69 -45.74 13.46
C GLN A 395 7.60 -44.91 12.74
N SER A 396 6.95 -44.01 13.47
CA SER A 396 5.87 -43.17 12.91
C SER A 396 6.42 -42.14 11.91
N ALA A 397 7.59 -41.57 12.20
CA ALA A 397 8.27 -40.63 11.32
C ALA A 397 8.78 -41.30 10.04
N GLU A 398 9.33 -42.51 10.14
CA GLU A 398 9.74 -43.29 8.96
C GLU A 398 8.56 -43.64 8.07
N LYS A 399 7.44 -44.07 8.66
CA LYS A 399 6.20 -44.34 7.91
C LYS A 399 5.67 -43.08 7.21
N TRP A 400 5.66 -41.95 7.92
CA TRP A 400 5.25 -40.66 7.35
C TRP A 400 6.18 -40.26 6.20
N ASP A 401 7.50 -40.35 6.39
CA ASP A 401 8.50 -39.97 5.39
C ASP A 401 8.38 -40.83 4.11
N LEU A 402 8.13 -42.14 4.23
CA LEU A 402 7.90 -43.02 3.06
C LEU A 402 6.62 -42.63 2.31
N THR A 403 5.52 -42.42 3.03
CA THR A 403 4.23 -42.07 2.39
C THR A 403 4.27 -40.68 1.75
N ALA A 404 5.00 -39.75 2.36
CA ALA A 404 5.20 -38.40 1.84
C ALA A 404 5.97 -38.39 0.52
N ILE A 405 6.94 -39.30 0.34
CA ILE A 405 7.65 -39.48 -0.93
C ILE A 405 6.68 -39.91 -2.03
N ASP A 406 5.83 -40.89 -1.76
CA ASP A 406 4.88 -41.41 -2.75
C ASP A 406 3.84 -40.36 -3.16
N ILE A 407 3.26 -39.63 -2.19
CA ILE A 407 2.28 -38.56 -2.45
C ILE A 407 2.92 -37.41 -3.21
N ARG A 408 4.15 -37.02 -2.85
CA ARG A 408 4.88 -35.98 -3.56
C ARG A 408 5.17 -36.39 -5.01
N ALA A 409 5.57 -37.63 -5.24
CA ALA A 409 5.81 -38.14 -6.59
C ALA A 409 4.53 -38.12 -7.45
N ASP A 410 3.37 -38.42 -6.86
CA ASP A 410 2.08 -38.33 -7.56
C ASP A 410 1.67 -36.87 -7.85
N TYR A 411 1.93 -35.95 -6.92
CA TYR A 411 1.72 -34.52 -7.12
C TYR A 411 2.62 -33.96 -8.23
N GLU A 412 3.92 -34.29 -8.23
CA GLU A 412 4.85 -33.86 -9.28
C GLU A 412 4.48 -34.42 -10.66
N ARG A 413 3.87 -35.61 -10.71
CA ARG A 413 3.36 -36.23 -11.95
C ARG A 413 2.11 -35.55 -12.49
N THR A 414 1.21 -35.11 -11.60
CA THR A 414 -0.07 -34.48 -11.97
C THR A 414 0.03 -32.97 -12.16
N HIS A 415 1.02 -32.35 -11.52
CA HIS A 415 1.30 -30.91 -11.53
C HIS A 415 2.78 -30.68 -11.87
N PRO A 416 3.23 -30.98 -13.10
CA PRO A 416 4.63 -30.81 -13.48
C PRO A 416 5.03 -29.34 -13.43
N PHE A 417 6.23 -29.06 -12.89
CA PHE A 417 6.80 -27.71 -12.92
C PHE A 417 7.06 -27.28 -14.37
N THR A 418 6.34 -26.26 -14.84
CA THR A 418 6.53 -25.66 -16.17
C THR A 418 7.59 -24.54 -16.09
N PRO A 419 8.81 -24.74 -16.62
CA PRO A 419 9.78 -23.66 -16.77
C PRO A 419 9.35 -22.68 -17.87
N GLU A 420 9.77 -21.42 -17.75
CA GLU A 420 9.50 -20.40 -18.76
C GLU A 420 10.48 -20.48 -19.95
N PRO A 421 10.11 -19.96 -21.13
CA PRO A 421 11.00 -19.88 -22.29
C PRO A 421 12.25 -19.05 -21.96
N GLY A 422 13.44 -19.65 -22.04
CA GLY A 422 14.72 -19.01 -21.70
C GLY A 422 15.45 -19.59 -20.48
N ASP A 423 14.86 -20.56 -19.78
CA ASP A 423 15.62 -21.47 -18.93
C ASP A 423 16.35 -22.51 -19.82
N PRO A 424 17.65 -22.75 -19.64
CA PRO A 424 18.36 -23.76 -20.43
C PRO A 424 17.66 -25.10 -20.29
N ALA A 425 17.51 -25.82 -21.41
CA ALA A 425 17.00 -27.19 -21.46
C ALA A 425 18.00 -28.18 -20.84
N THR A 426 18.36 -27.96 -19.59
CA THR A 426 18.74 -29.05 -18.70
C THR A 426 17.43 -29.56 -18.17
N GLY A 427 17.11 -30.82 -18.48
CA GLY A 427 15.99 -31.50 -17.85
C GLY A 427 15.98 -31.26 -16.35
N PHE A 428 14.83 -31.47 -15.74
CA PHE A 428 14.73 -31.71 -14.32
C PHE A 428 15.58 -32.97 -14.01
N GLU A 429 16.91 -32.85 -14.00
CA GLU A 429 17.81 -33.83 -13.42
C GLU A 429 17.43 -33.80 -11.97
N GLY A 430 16.59 -34.76 -11.58
CA GLY A 430 15.96 -34.88 -10.27
C GLY A 430 16.92 -34.37 -9.23
N GLY A 431 16.70 -33.12 -8.80
CA GLY A 431 17.57 -32.45 -7.86
C GLY A 431 17.61 -33.37 -6.67
N ARG A 432 18.82 -33.89 -6.37
CA ARG A 432 19.09 -34.88 -5.31
C ARG A 432 17.98 -34.82 -4.28
N VAL A 433 17.16 -35.87 -4.23
CA VAL A 433 16.10 -36.04 -3.22
C VAL A 433 16.61 -35.45 -1.93
N LEU A 434 16.16 -34.23 -1.61
CA LEU A 434 16.60 -33.55 -0.40
C LEU A 434 15.95 -34.35 0.70
N THR A 435 16.69 -35.36 1.18
CA THR A 435 16.23 -36.16 2.31
C THR A 435 15.83 -35.19 3.42
N PRO A 436 14.80 -35.49 4.22
CA PRO A 436 14.34 -34.60 5.30
C PRO A 436 15.47 -34.11 6.23
N LYS A 437 16.58 -34.85 6.31
CA LYS A 437 17.82 -34.48 7.00
C LYS A 437 18.52 -33.22 6.44
N SER A 438 18.41 -32.95 5.14
CA SER A 438 19.04 -31.80 4.47
C SER A 438 18.26 -30.51 4.69
N ARG A 439 16.92 -30.56 4.62
CA ARG A 439 16.05 -29.40 4.98
C ARG A 439 16.15 -29.05 6.47
N ARG A 440 16.46 -30.03 7.35
CA ARG A 440 16.84 -29.74 8.74
C ARG A 440 18.03 -28.77 8.84
N ARG A 441 19.04 -28.82 7.98
CA ARG A 441 20.18 -27.88 8.05
C ARG A 441 19.84 -26.46 7.60
N LEU A 442 18.81 -26.28 6.77
CA LEU A 442 18.38 -24.96 6.27
C LEU A 442 17.29 -24.33 7.15
N ASN A 443 16.39 -25.13 7.74
CA ASN A 443 15.30 -24.64 8.60
C ASN A 443 15.53 -24.86 10.11
N VAL A 444 16.57 -25.59 10.53
CA VAL A 444 16.99 -25.66 11.95
C VAL A 444 18.18 -24.73 12.16
N SER A 445 17.89 -23.44 12.25
CA SER A 445 18.78 -22.49 12.93
C SER A 445 18.14 -21.85 14.17
N TYR A 446 16.86 -22.11 14.48
CA TYR A 446 16.18 -21.37 15.56
C TYR A 446 15.18 -22.21 16.37
N ALA A 447 15.53 -23.45 16.68
CA ALA A 447 14.80 -24.26 17.67
C ALA A 447 15.73 -25.04 18.63
N GLU A 448 17.00 -24.63 18.74
CA GLU A 448 17.88 -24.98 19.86
C GLU A 448 18.26 -23.70 20.62
N ASP A 449 17.27 -22.96 21.10
CA ASP A 449 17.43 -21.95 22.15
C ASP A 449 16.11 -21.81 22.93
N ALA A 450 15.56 -22.95 23.34
CA ALA A 450 14.58 -22.98 24.42
C ALA A 450 15.35 -23.29 25.72
N ASP A 451 15.53 -22.24 26.53
CA ASP A 451 16.02 -22.24 27.90
C ASP A 451 17.47 -22.71 28.15
N SER A 452 18.42 -21.83 27.81
CA SER A 452 19.65 -21.71 28.61
C SER A 452 20.14 -20.27 28.78
N LYS A 453 19.22 -19.32 28.96
CA LYS A 453 19.53 -18.02 29.59
C LYS A 453 18.37 -17.58 30.49
N MET A 454 18.20 -18.28 31.62
CA MET A 454 17.98 -17.48 32.83
C MET A 454 19.30 -16.74 33.05
N GLU A 455 19.23 -15.42 32.99
CA GLU A 455 20.20 -14.60 33.70
C GLU A 455 20.36 -15.17 35.12
N PHE A 456 21.58 -15.59 35.42
CA PHE A 456 22.08 -15.86 36.76
C PHE A 456 23.32 -15.04 37.01
#